data_AF-A0A7S1T223-F1
#
_entry.id   AF-A0A7S1T223-F1
#
_cell.length_a   1.000
_cell.length_b   1.000
_cell.length_c   1.000
_cell.angle_alpha   90.00
_cell.angle_beta   90.00
_cell.angle_gamma   90.00
#
_symmetry.space_group_name_H-M   'P 1'
#
loop_
_entity.id
_entity.type
_entity.pdbx_description
1 polymer ?
#
loop_
_entity_poly.entity_id
_entity_poly.type
_entity_poly.pdbx_seq_one_letter_code
_entity_poly.pdbx_strand_id
1 'polypeptide(L)'
;SIDLVTGRAGGNKVCLGVDVLDQRKMELLRFCAPVTLLASGGGGQVYPNSTNPTVATGDGVAMAHRAHAVIANMEFVQFHPTGLYTSTTRGSSQRFLISEAVRGEGGHLLNLGGERFMSKYDERLELAPRDVVARCIDNEMKSRGDPHVWLDISHKPRDEIMEHFPNIA
;
A
#
# COMPACT_ATOMS: atom_id res chain seq x y z
N SER A 1 18.79 10.38 7.44
CA SER A 1 19.21 10.39 6.02
C SER A 1 20.14 9.20 5.81
N ILE A 2 20.04 8.52 4.67
CA ILE A 2 20.88 7.36 4.32
C ILE A 2 21.13 7.37 2.81
N ASP A 3 22.35 7.03 2.37
CA ASP A 3 22.65 6.84 0.96
C ASP A 3 23.74 5.79 0.70
N LEU A 4 23.76 5.25 -0.52
CA LEU A 4 24.77 4.27 -0.95
C LEU A 4 26.11 4.93 -1.23
N VAL A 5 27.19 4.35 -0.71
CA VAL A 5 28.55 4.71 -1.09
C VAL A 5 28.93 3.88 -2.31
N THR A 6 29.24 4.54 -3.42
CA THR A 6 29.64 3.86 -4.66
C THR A 6 31.07 4.17 -5.06
N GLY A 7 31.73 3.22 -5.70
CA GLY A 7 33.08 3.35 -6.22
C GLY A 7 33.23 2.68 -7.59
N ARG A 8 34.48 2.50 -8.02
CA ARG A 8 34.82 1.77 -9.25
C ARG A 8 35.76 0.62 -8.95
N ALA A 9 35.47 -0.55 -9.50
CA ALA A 9 36.35 -1.72 -9.47
C ALA A 9 36.29 -2.42 -10.83
N GLY A 10 37.44 -2.60 -11.48
CA GLY A 10 37.52 -3.27 -12.79
C GLY A 10 36.67 -2.61 -13.89
N GLY A 11 36.52 -1.28 -13.85
CA GLY A 11 35.67 -0.53 -14.79
C GLY A 11 34.18 -0.52 -14.45
N ASN A 12 33.73 -1.36 -13.52
CA ASN A 12 32.34 -1.42 -13.07
C ASN A 12 32.09 -0.53 -11.86
N LYS A 13 30.87 0.01 -11.76
CA LYS A 13 30.41 0.66 -10.54
C LYS A 13 30.11 -0.41 -9.48
N VAL A 14 30.60 -0.20 -8.27
CA VAL A 14 30.40 -1.12 -7.14
C VAL A 14 29.85 -0.37 -5.93
N CYS A 15 29.04 -1.04 -5.13
CA CYS A 15 28.65 -0.57 -3.80
C CYS A 15 29.75 -0.88 -2.80
N LEU A 16 30.11 0.10 -1.96
CA LEU A 16 31.13 -0.03 -0.92
C LEU A 16 30.53 0.04 0.50
N GLY A 17 29.22 0.20 0.62
CA GLY A 17 28.52 0.39 1.87
C GLY A 17 27.50 1.53 1.83
N VAL A 18 27.27 2.16 2.99
CA VAL A 18 26.29 3.24 3.17
C VAL A 18 26.82 4.36 4.05
N ASP A 19 26.39 5.58 3.74
CA ASP A 19 26.47 6.74 4.63
C ASP A 19 25.11 6.89 5.33
N VAL A 20 25.14 7.04 6.65
CA VAL A 20 23.96 7.11 7.52
C VAL A 20 24.10 8.32 8.44
N LEU A 21 23.08 9.16 8.48
CA LEU A 21 22.94 10.20 9.50
C LEU A 21 22.32 9.58 10.76
N ASP A 22 23.10 9.46 11.82
CA ASP A 22 22.61 9.13 13.15
C ASP A 22 21.74 10.29 13.66
N GLN A 23 20.43 10.08 13.75
CA GLN A 23 19.49 11.12 14.14
C GLN A 23 19.57 11.50 15.63
N ARG A 24 20.17 10.65 16.48
CA ARG A 24 20.32 10.94 17.92
C ARG A 24 21.55 11.80 18.17
N LYS A 25 22.65 11.47 17.51
CA LYS A 25 23.93 12.17 17.65
C LYS A 25 24.12 13.31 16.66
N MET A 26 23.32 13.34 15.60
CA MET A 26 23.48 14.25 14.46
C MET A 26 24.84 14.12 13.78
N GLU A 27 25.35 12.90 13.72
CA GLU A 27 26.65 12.56 13.14
C GLU A 27 26.48 11.74 11.86
N LEU A 28 27.38 11.97 10.90
CA LEU A 28 27.46 11.15 9.70
C LEU A 28 28.36 9.94 9.99
N LEU A 29 27.78 8.74 9.87
CA LEU A 29 28.46 7.47 10.02
C LEU A 29 28.61 6.81 8.64
N ARG A 30 29.77 6.21 8.38
CA ARG A 30 30.00 5.38 7.20
C ARG A 30 30.13 3.93 7.63
N PHE A 31 29.31 3.07 7.05
CA PHE A 31 29.41 1.63 7.20
C PHE A 31 29.96 1.05 5.90
N CYS A 32 31.20 0.59 5.92
CA CYS A 32 31.82 -0.08 4.78
C CYS A 32 31.49 -1.57 4.81
N ALA A 33 31.05 -2.13 3.69
CA ALA A 33 30.76 -3.56 3.57
C ALA A 33 30.99 -4.05 2.14
N PRO A 34 31.47 -5.30 1.96
CA PRO A 34 31.64 -5.88 0.62
C PRO A 34 30.30 -6.16 -0.07
N VAL A 35 29.22 -6.33 0.70
CA VAL A 35 27.86 -6.56 0.20
C VAL A 35 26.90 -5.70 1.04
N THR A 36 25.95 -5.04 0.39
CA THR A 36 24.89 -4.24 1.02
C THR A 36 23.54 -4.67 0.47
N LEU A 37 22.61 -5.03 1.36
CA LEU A 37 21.25 -5.43 1.01
C LEU A 37 20.27 -4.29 1.28
N LEU A 38 19.48 -3.91 0.27
CA LEU A 38 18.36 -2.99 0.45
C LEU A 38 17.09 -3.78 0.79
N ALA A 39 16.57 -3.57 1.99
CA ALA A 39 15.32 -4.15 2.49
C ALA A 39 14.39 -3.07 3.06
N SER A 40 14.33 -1.91 2.40
CA SER A 40 13.67 -0.69 2.90
C SER A 40 12.14 -0.67 2.75
N GLY A 41 11.53 -1.74 2.22
CA GLY A 41 10.11 -1.73 1.84
C GLY A 41 9.82 -0.89 0.59
N GLY A 42 8.53 -0.56 0.40
CA GLY A 42 8.03 0.15 -0.78
C GLY A 42 7.90 1.67 -0.61
N GLY A 43 7.25 2.31 -1.58
CA GLY A 43 7.01 3.76 -1.64
C GLY A 43 5.54 4.17 -1.54
N GLY A 44 4.73 3.43 -0.78
CA GLY A 44 3.29 3.65 -0.71
C GLY A 44 2.86 5.02 -0.17
N GLN A 45 3.75 5.75 0.50
CA GLN A 45 3.50 7.09 1.04
C GLN A 45 3.52 8.22 0.00
N VAL A 46 3.83 7.93 -1.27
CA VAL A 46 3.66 8.92 -2.35
C VAL A 46 2.18 9.19 -2.70
N TYR A 47 1.27 8.32 -2.21
CA TYR A 47 -0.17 8.45 -2.42
C TYR A 47 -0.86 9.03 -1.17
N PRO A 48 -1.89 9.86 -1.35
CA PRO A 48 -2.59 10.52 -0.24
C PRO A 48 -3.35 9.54 0.66
N ASN A 49 -3.71 8.36 0.14
CA ASN A 49 -4.33 7.27 0.88
C ASN A 49 -3.51 6.00 0.69
N SER A 50 -3.02 5.43 1.78
CA SER A 50 -2.15 4.26 1.75
C SER A 50 -2.44 3.34 2.94
N THR A 51 -2.47 2.04 2.73
CA THR A 51 -2.50 1.07 3.83
C THR A 51 -1.12 0.75 4.37
N ASN A 52 -0.08 1.33 3.76
CA ASN A 52 1.31 1.13 4.16
C ASN A 52 1.63 1.92 5.44
N PRO A 53 2.56 1.44 6.27
CA PRO A 53 3.10 2.22 7.37
C PRO A 53 3.77 3.50 6.86
N THR A 54 3.89 4.49 7.74
CA THR A 54 4.48 5.81 7.43
C THR A 54 5.94 5.75 6.98
N VAL A 55 6.64 4.65 7.28
CA VAL A 55 8.03 4.42 6.86
C VAL A 55 8.19 3.93 5.42
N ALA A 56 7.09 3.59 4.72
CA ALA A 56 7.14 3.11 3.33
C ALA A 56 7.27 4.28 2.34
N THR A 57 8.37 5.02 2.42
CA THR A 57 8.65 6.26 1.68
C THR A 57 9.46 6.04 0.40
N GLY A 58 9.89 4.81 0.10
CA GLY A 58 10.62 4.49 -1.12
C GLY A 58 12.12 4.79 -1.07
N ASP A 59 12.69 4.99 0.12
CA ASP A 59 14.08 5.42 0.32
C ASP A 59 15.11 4.53 -0.39
N GLY A 60 14.95 3.20 -0.31
CA GLY A 60 15.87 2.26 -0.97
C GLY A 60 15.81 2.32 -2.49
N VAL A 61 14.61 2.48 -3.07
CA VAL A 61 14.47 2.68 -4.52
C VAL A 61 15.15 3.98 -4.95
N ALA A 62 14.99 5.05 -4.18
CA ALA A 62 15.64 6.33 -4.43
C ALA A 62 17.17 6.23 -4.31
N MET A 63 17.70 5.56 -3.29
CA MET A 63 19.14 5.28 -3.14
C MET A 63 19.68 4.47 -4.33
N ALA A 64 19.00 3.40 -4.71
CA ALA A 64 19.39 2.57 -5.85
C ALA A 64 19.40 3.39 -7.16
N HIS A 65 18.37 4.20 -7.39
CA HIS A 65 18.30 5.09 -8.55
C HIS A 65 19.46 6.11 -8.57
N ARG A 66 19.78 6.75 -7.45
CA ARG A 66 20.95 7.66 -7.34
C ARG A 66 22.28 6.93 -7.55
N ALA A 67 22.36 5.66 -7.17
CA ALA A 67 23.50 4.81 -7.49
C ALA A 67 23.54 4.36 -8.97
N HIS A 68 22.55 4.74 -9.78
CA HIS A 68 22.35 4.35 -11.18
C HIS A 68 22.02 2.88 -11.39
N ALA A 69 21.39 2.24 -10.40
CA ALA A 69 20.72 0.97 -10.63
C ALA A 69 19.53 1.17 -11.58
N VAL A 70 19.27 0.17 -12.42
CA VAL A 70 18.06 0.16 -13.25
C VAL A 70 16.87 -0.13 -12.34
N ILE A 71 15.87 0.75 -12.40
CA ILE A 71 14.59 0.60 -11.71
C ILE A 71 13.54 0.31 -12.78
N ALA A 72 12.64 -0.63 -12.52
CA ALA A 72 11.61 -1.06 -13.45
C ALA A 72 10.26 -1.21 -12.75
N ASN A 73 9.18 -1.23 -13.55
CA ASN A 73 7.81 -1.52 -13.12
C ASN A 73 7.25 -0.57 -12.04
N MET A 74 7.73 0.68 -12.00
CA MET A 74 7.30 1.69 -11.02
C MET A 74 5.86 2.18 -11.24
N GLU A 75 5.31 1.95 -12.43
CA GLU A 75 3.92 2.24 -12.81
C GLU A 75 2.92 1.22 -12.24
N PHE A 76 3.38 0.02 -11.87
CA PHE A 76 2.52 -1.05 -11.37
C PHE A 76 2.28 -0.92 -9.88
N VAL A 77 1.42 0.01 -9.49
CA VAL A 77 1.01 0.22 -8.11
C VAL A 77 -0.31 -0.48 -7.83
N GLN A 78 -0.32 -1.33 -6.81
CA GLN A 78 -1.53 -1.98 -6.34
C GLN A 78 -2.28 -1.07 -5.37
N PHE A 79 -3.53 -0.74 -5.71
CA PHE A 79 -4.47 -0.12 -4.79
C PHE A 79 -5.29 -1.21 -4.12
N HIS A 80 -5.26 -1.28 -2.79
CA HIS A 80 -6.12 -2.21 -2.08
C HIS A 80 -7.57 -1.71 -2.14
N PRO A 81 -8.56 -2.54 -2.54
CA PRO A 81 -9.93 -2.07 -2.74
C PRO A 81 -10.61 -1.56 -1.46
N THR A 82 -10.27 -2.14 -0.31
CA THR A 82 -11.01 -1.97 0.96
C THR A 82 -10.13 -1.35 2.05
N GLY A 83 -9.64 -0.13 1.82
CA GLY A 83 -9.05 0.71 2.86
C GLY A 83 -10.14 1.44 3.65
N LEU A 84 -10.09 1.42 4.99
CA LEU A 84 -11.10 2.02 5.84
C LEU A 84 -11.14 3.54 5.65
N TYR A 85 -12.30 4.04 5.24
CA TYR A 85 -12.60 5.46 5.20
C TYR A 85 -12.97 5.97 6.60
N THR A 86 -12.32 7.04 7.06
CA THR A 86 -12.70 7.73 8.30
C THR A 86 -12.53 9.23 8.17
N SER A 87 -13.52 9.99 8.61
CA SER A 87 -13.55 11.45 8.54
C SER A 87 -12.59 12.13 9.54
N THR A 88 -12.09 11.38 10.53
CA THR A 88 -11.27 11.90 11.64
C THR A 88 -9.76 11.86 11.38
N THR A 89 -9.30 11.20 10.31
CA THR A 89 -7.88 11.16 9.91
C THR A 89 -7.47 12.38 9.10
N ARG A 90 -7.79 13.59 9.60
CA ARG A 90 -7.23 14.82 9.03
C ARG A 90 -5.73 14.87 9.35
N GLY A 91 -4.89 14.45 8.40
CA GLY A 91 -3.42 14.57 8.47
C GLY A 91 -2.63 13.26 8.41
N SER A 92 -3.28 12.10 8.44
CA SER A 92 -2.62 10.81 8.21
C SER A 92 -3.06 10.20 6.89
N SER A 93 -2.10 9.89 6.02
CA SER A 93 -2.30 9.11 4.79
C SER A 93 -2.60 7.65 5.07
N GLN A 94 -2.32 7.16 6.29
CA GLN A 94 -2.45 5.76 6.65
C GLN A 94 -3.93 5.37 6.84
N ARG A 95 -4.35 4.35 6.11
CA ARG A 95 -5.68 3.75 6.16
C ARG A 95 -5.58 2.37 6.79
N PHE A 96 -6.51 2.06 7.70
CA PHE A 96 -6.63 0.70 8.21
C PHE A 96 -7.09 -0.21 7.08
N LEU A 97 -6.46 -1.37 6.95
CA LEU A 97 -6.75 -2.33 5.89
C LEU A 97 -7.90 -3.25 6.33
N ILE A 98 -9.00 -3.26 5.59
CA ILE A 98 -10.01 -4.31 5.73
C ILE A 98 -9.63 -5.46 4.79
N SER A 99 -9.37 -6.64 5.36
CA SER A 99 -8.89 -7.80 4.63
C SER A 99 -9.84 -8.22 3.51
N GLU A 100 -9.28 -8.69 2.39
CA GLU A 100 -10.06 -9.29 1.31
C GLU A 100 -10.82 -10.53 1.76
N ALA A 101 -10.39 -11.17 2.84
CA ALA A 101 -11.10 -12.29 3.44
C ALA A 101 -12.56 -11.92 3.76
N VAL A 102 -12.86 -10.67 4.10
CA VAL A 102 -14.26 -10.23 4.30
C VAL A 102 -15.08 -10.35 3.02
N ARG A 103 -14.51 -10.03 1.84
CA ARG A 103 -15.16 -10.27 0.55
C ARG A 103 -15.23 -11.77 0.22
N GLY A 104 -14.17 -12.52 0.55
CA GLY A 104 -14.11 -13.98 0.40
C GLY A 104 -15.23 -14.70 1.17
N GLU A 105 -15.52 -14.21 2.37
CA GLU A 105 -16.62 -14.66 3.23
C GLU A 105 -17.97 -14.03 2.87
N GLY A 106 -18.16 -13.57 1.63
CA GLY A 106 -19.46 -13.10 1.13
C GLY A 106 -19.77 -11.63 1.38
N GLY A 107 -18.84 -10.83 1.90
CA GLY A 107 -19.03 -9.38 2.04
C GLY A 107 -19.40 -8.69 0.71
N HIS A 108 -20.43 -7.86 0.73
CA HIS A 108 -20.95 -7.14 -0.42
C HIS A 108 -20.39 -5.72 -0.51
N LEU A 109 -20.08 -5.27 -1.72
CA LEU A 109 -19.75 -3.86 -1.98
C LEU A 109 -21.00 -3.09 -2.38
N LEU A 110 -21.39 -2.13 -1.53
CA LEU A 110 -22.59 -1.31 -1.71
C LEU A 110 -22.23 0.16 -1.91
N ASN A 111 -22.94 0.85 -2.80
CA ASN A 111 -22.81 2.30 -2.92
C ASN A 111 -23.54 3.00 -1.75
N LEU A 112 -23.46 4.34 -1.65
CA LEU A 112 -24.14 5.07 -0.57
C LEU A 112 -25.68 5.04 -0.65
N GLY A 113 -26.23 4.59 -1.79
CA GLY A 113 -27.66 4.28 -1.93
C GLY A 113 -28.05 2.89 -1.42
N GLY A 114 -27.10 2.08 -0.96
CA GLY A 114 -27.32 0.70 -0.52
C GLY A 114 -27.38 -0.33 -1.65
N GLU A 115 -27.06 0.05 -2.89
CA GLU A 115 -27.11 -0.86 -4.03
C GLU A 115 -25.79 -1.63 -4.17
N ARG A 116 -25.87 -2.95 -4.32
CA ARG A 116 -24.72 -3.77 -4.70
C ARG A 116 -24.36 -3.50 -6.16
N PHE A 117 -23.16 -3.00 -6.40
CA PHE A 117 -22.79 -2.48 -7.73
C PHE A 117 -21.83 -3.35 -8.53
N MET A 118 -21.14 -4.32 -7.91
CA MET A 118 -20.10 -5.10 -8.61
C MET A 118 -20.63 -5.88 -9.82
N SER A 119 -21.89 -6.32 -9.79
CA SER A 119 -22.56 -7.01 -10.91
C SER A 119 -22.67 -6.15 -12.18
N LYS A 120 -22.58 -4.83 -12.07
CA LYS A 120 -22.55 -3.92 -13.22
C LYS A 120 -21.22 -4.00 -13.99
N TYR A 121 -20.16 -4.50 -13.35
CA TYR A 121 -18.78 -4.40 -13.86
C TYR A 121 -18.13 -5.76 -14.13
N ASP A 122 -18.36 -6.77 -13.29
CA ASP A 122 -17.71 -8.08 -13.40
C ASP A 122 -18.59 -9.21 -12.86
N GLU A 123 -18.66 -10.33 -13.60
CA GLU A 123 -19.46 -11.50 -13.23
C GLU A 123 -18.98 -12.21 -11.96
N ARG A 124 -17.70 -12.03 -11.58
CA ARG A 124 -17.11 -12.58 -10.35
C ARG A 124 -17.44 -11.76 -9.12
N LEU A 125 -18.12 -10.63 -9.28
CA LEU A 125 -18.57 -9.75 -8.21
C LEU A 125 -17.39 -9.33 -7.30
N GLU A 126 -17.56 -9.37 -5.97
CA GLU A 126 -16.53 -9.04 -4.99
C GLU A 126 -15.33 -10.02 -4.98
N LEU A 127 -15.40 -11.14 -5.70
CA LEU A 127 -14.28 -12.08 -5.85
C LEU A 127 -13.42 -11.81 -7.09
N ALA A 128 -13.72 -10.76 -7.85
CA ALA A 128 -12.85 -10.32 -8.94
C ALA A 128 -11.44 -9.92 -8.43
N PRO A 129 -10.41 -9.92 -9.30
CA PRO A 129 -9.06 -9.48 -8.95
C PRO A 129 -9.02 -8.07 -8.36
N ARG A 130 -8.04 -7.81 -7.47
CA ARG A 130 -7.86 -6.53 -6.75
C ARG A 130 -7.98 -5.31 -7.64
N ASP A 131 -7.26 -5.33 -8.76
CA ASP A 131 -7.19 -4.20 -9.68
C ASP A 131 -8.54 -3.95 -10.37
N VAL A 132 -9.31 -5.00 -10.65
CA VAL A 132 -10.68 -4.89 -11.15
C VAL A 132 -11.58 -4.27 -10.10
N VAL A 133 -11.63 -4.83 -8.89
CA VAL A 133 -12.49 -4.34 -7.81
C VAL A 133 -12.16 -2.89 -7.46
N ALA A 134 -10.89 -2.53 -7.35
CA ALA A 134 -10.47 -1.16 -7.07
C ALA A 134 -10.91 -0.18 -8.16
N ARG A 135 -10.82 -0.55 -9.45
CA ARG A 135 -11.32 0.27 -10.56
C ARG A 135 -12.85 0.40 -10.55
N CYS A 136 -13.58 -0.67 -10.20
CA CYS A 136 -15.03 -0.62 -10.08
C CYS A 136 -15.48 0.34 -8.96
N ILE A 137 -14.82 0.29 -7.80
CA ILE A 137 -15.07 1.22 -6.68
C ILE A 137 -14.79 2.67 -7.10
N ASP A 138 -13.63 2.92 -7.72
CA ASP A 138 -13.24 4.26 -8.19
C ASP A 138 -14.23 4.81 -9.23
N ASN A 139 -14.67 3.98 -10.18
CA ASN A 139 -15.68 4.35 -11.18
C ASN A 139 -17.04 4.63 -10.54
N GLU A 140 -17.52 3.78 -9.64
CA GLU A 140 -18.80 3.99 -8.94
C GLU A 140 -18.77 5.30 -8.14
N MET A 141 -17.70 5.52 -7.36
CA MET A 141 -17.49 6.76 -6.59
C MET A 141 -17.48 8.01 -7.49
N LYS A 142 -16.71 7.99 -8.59
CA LYS A 142 -16.62 9.13 -9.51
C LYS A 142 -17.94 9.42 -10.22
N SER A 143 -18.66 8.37 -10.63
CA SER A 143 -19.94 8.53 -11.34
C SER A 143 -21.03 9.15 -10.46
N ARG A 144 -21.00 8.90 -9.15
CA ARG A 144 -21.99 9.37 -8.18
C ARG A 144 -21.55 10.61 -7.39
N GLY A 145 -20.25 10.91 -7.36
CA GLY A 145 -19.67 11.90 -6.47
C GLY A 145 -19.58 11.44 -5.02
N ASP A 146 -19.64 10.13 -4.77
CA ASP A 146 -19.61 9.55 -3.43
C ASP A 146 -18.16 9.49 -2.88
N PRO A 147 -17.91 9.87 -1.62
CA PRO A 147 -16.56 9.88 -1.04
C PRO A 147 -16.01 8.48 -0.69
N HIS A 148 -16.87 7.47 -0.57
CA HIS A 148 -16.54 6.08 -0.26
C HIS A 148 -17.70 5.15 -0.64
N VAL A 149 -17.47 3.85 -0.50
CA VAL A 149 -18.48 2.79 -0.61
C VAL A 149 -18.51 1.97 0.69
N TRP A 150 -19.55 1.16 0.87
CA TRP A 150 -19.66 0.23 1.98
C TRP A 150 -19.11 -1.15 1.60
N LEU A 151 -18.48 -1.81 2.57
CA LEU A 151 -18.27 -3.26 2.57
C LEU A 151 -19.15 -3.83 3.68
N ASP A 152 -20.16 -4.60 3.30
CA ASP A 152 -21.21 -5.09 4.20
C ASP A 152 -21.23 -6.62 4.26
N ILE A 153 -21.03 -7.18 5.46
CA ILE A 153 -21.15 -8.61 5.75
C ILE A 153 -22.28 -8.90 6.76
N SER A 154 -23.10 -7.91 7.09
CA SER A 154 -24.15 -8.00 8.14
C SER A 154 -25.25 -9.03 7.87
N HIS A 155 -25.35 -9.53 6.64
CA HIS A 155 -26.24 -10.63 6.28
C HIS A 155 -25.81 -11.99 6.88
N LYS A 156 -24.55 -12.10 7.33
CA LYS A 156 -24.06 -13.28 8.08
C LYS A 156 -24.34 -13.16 9.58
N PRO A 157 -24.50 -14.29 10.29
CA PRO A 157 -24.66 -14.29 11.74
C PRO A 157 -23.48 -13.59 12.43
N ARG A 158 -23.79 -12.76 13.44
CA ARG A 158 -22.78 -12.01 14.18
C ARG A 158 -21.69 -12.89 14.77
N ASP A 159 -22.06 -14.05 15.32
CA ASP A 159 -21.11 -14.95 15.97
C ASP A 159 -20.08 -15.50 14.97
N GLU A 160 -20.51 -15.84 13.74
CA GLU A 160 -19.59 -16.24 12.66
C GLU A 160 -18.63 -15.11 12.27
N ILE A 161 -19.12 -13.87 12.23
CA ILE A 161 -18.29 -12.70 11.90
C ILE A 161 -17.24 -12.46 12.99
N MET A 162 -17.64 -12.52 14.26
CA MET A 162 -16.73 -12.29 15.39
C MET A 162 -15.69 -13.41 15.54
N GLU A 163 -16.04 -14.65 15.18
CA GLU A 163 -15.10 -15.78 15.17
C GLU A 163 -14.04 -15.63 14.07
N HIS A 164 -14.45 -15.29 12.84
CA HIS A 164 -13.53 -15.17 11.71
C HIS A 164 -12.76 -13.84 11.66
N PHE A 165 -13.35 -12.74 12.16
CA PHE A 165 -12.82 -11.38 12.00
C PHE A 165 -12.74 -10.56 13.30
N PRO A 166 -12.17 -11.08 14.40
CA PRO A 166 -12.22 -10.44 15.72
C PRO A 166 -11.50 -9.08 15.80
N ASN A 167 -10.55 -8.80 14.90
CA ASN A 167 -9.78 -7.56 14.87
C ASN A 167 -10.30 -6.52 13.86
N ILE A 168 -11.36 -6.87 13.12
CA ILE A 168 -11.96 -6.03 12.07
C ILE A 168 -13.42 -5.67 12.41
N ALA A 169 -14.13 -6.58 13.09
CA ALA A 169 -15.54 -6.47 13.47
C ALA A 169 -15.79 -5.59 14.71
#